data_AF-A0A535XL25-F1
#
_entry.id   AF-A0A535XL25-F1
#
_cell.length_a   1.000
_cell.length_b   1.000
_cell.length_c   1.000
_cell.angle_alpha   90.00
_cell.angle_beta   90.00
_cell.angle_gamma   90.00
#
_symmetry.space_group_name_H-M   'P 1'
#
loop_
_entity.id
_entity.type
_entity.pdbx_description
1 polymer ?
#
loop_
_entity_poly.entity_id
_entity_poly.type
_entity_poly.pdbx_seq_one_letter_code
_entity_poly.pdbx_strand_id
1 'polypeptide(L)'
;MAGAAAGRPLPGRAEPVATVGGLSPEIRILEGGEPRLLTDLGRIDPGSLESYRAHGGYAALENAIRHLSPEGVIGEIEAAGLRGRGGAGFPTAEKWRAARAVESDRKIAVANLMGADPTSLGDRTLAEGNPHLVVEGLLIAAFRH
;
A
#
# COMPACT_ATOMS: atom_id res chain seq x y z
N MET A 1 -18.61 -27.32 48.64
CA MET A 1 -19.07 -28.06 47.44
C MET A 1 -19.62 -27.04 46.46
N ALA A 2 -18.80 -26.67 45.47
CA ALA A 2 -19.01 -25.52 44.60
C ALA A 2 -20.19 -25.74 43.63
N GLY A 3 -21.01 -24.71 43.45
CA GLY A 3 -22.10 -24.67 42.48
C GLY A 3 -21.56 -24.40 41.07
N ALA A 4 -22.03 -25.19 40.10
CA ALA A 4 -21.81 -24.96 38.68
C ALA A 4 -23.06 -24.30 38.09
N ALA A 5 -23.00 -22.99 37.85
CA ALA A 5 -23.99 -22.30 37.04
C ALA A 5 -23.66 -22.52 35.56
N ALA A 6 -24.57 -23.18 34.83
CA ALA A 6 -24.49 -23.30 33.37
C ALA A 6 -24.74 -21.92 32.75
N GLY A 7 -23.68 -21.28 32.25
CA GLY A 7 -23.77 -19.99 31.55
C GLY A 7 -24.53 -20.13 30.23
N ARG A 8 -25.56 -19.29 30.04
CA ARG A 8 -26.22 -19.10 28.74
C ARG A 8 -25.18 -18.66 27.69
N PRO A 9 -25.25 -19.17 26.44
CA PRO A 9 -24.38 -18.68 25.38
C PRO A 9 -24.71 -17.21 25.07
N LEU A 10 -23.65 -16.41 24.91
CA LEU A 10 -23.74 -15.00 24.50
C LEU A 10 -24.19 -14.93 23.04
N PRO A 11 -25.17 -14.09 22.67
CA PRO A 11 -25.50 -13.85 21.28
C PRO A 11 -24.40 -13.02 20.63
N GLY A 12 -23.89 -13.45 19.47
CA GLY A 12 -23.02 -12.62 18.64
C GLY A 12 -21.57 -13.08 18.45
N ARG A 13 -21.26 -14.38 18.53
CA ARG A 13 -20.11 -14.87 17.77
C ARG A 13 -20.50 -14.87 16.29
N ALA A 14 -19.95 -13.94 15.53
CA ALA A 14 -20.01 -14.01 14.09
C ALA A 14 -19.42 -15.37 13.68
N GLU A 15 -20.24 -16.19 13.01
CA GLU A 15 -19.77 -17.37 12.29
C GLU A 15 -18.58 -16.96 11.41
N PRO A 16 -17.56 -17.82 11.24
CA PRO A 16 -16.52 -17.54 10.27
C PRO A 16 -17.21 -17.38 8.91
N VAL A 17 -17.21 -16.15 8.38
CA VAL A 17 -17.69 -15.89 7.03
C VAL A 17 -16.88 -16.81 6.13
N ALA A 18 -17.58 -17.74 5.48
CA ALA A 18 -17.00 -18.68 4.55
C ALA A 18 -16.07 -17.91 3.61
N THR A 19 -14.81 -18.31 3.56
CA THR A 19 -13.88 -17.84 2.54
C THR A 19 -14.56 -18.09 1.21
N VAL A 20 -14.95 -17.02 0.51
CA VAL A 20 -15.41 -17.13 -0.88
C VAL A 20 -14.19 -17.47 -1.69
N GLY A 21 -13.85 -18.76 -1.70
CA GLY A 21 -12.95 -19.34 -2.68
C GLY A 21 -13.62 -19.17 -4.04
N GLY A 22 -12.96 -18.47 -4.95
CA GLY A 22 -13.38 -18.43 -6.34
C GLY A 22 -13.28 -17.09 -7.07
N LEU A 23 -12.89 -16.00 -6.41
CA LEU A 23 -12.61 -14.74 -7.11
C LEU A 23 -11.14 -14.38 -6.93
N SER A 24 -10.26 -15.10 -7.63
CA SER A 24 -9.02 -14.47 -8.07
C SER A 24 -9.45 -13.45 -9.13
N PRO A 25 -9.43 -12.13 -8.87
CA PRO A 25 -9.81 -11.17 -9.88
C PRO A 25 -8.93 -11.37 -11.11
N GLU A 26 -9.54 -11.60 -12.27
CA GLU A 26 -8.80 -11.57 -13.53
C GLU A 26 -8.38 -10.12 -13.78
N ILE A 27 -7.10 -9.83 -13.52
CA ILE A 27 -6.52 -8.52 -13.79
C ILE A 27 -6.35 -8.41 -15.31
N ARG A 28 -7.27 -7.69 -15.97
CA ARG A 28 -7.15 -7.38 -17.39
C ARG A 28 -6.14 -6.25 -17.58
N ILE A 29 -5.01 -6.57 -18.20
CA ILE A 29 -4.07 -5.57 -18.69
C ILE A 29 -4.65 -4.96 -19.97
N LEU A 30 -4.82 -3.64 -19.98
CA LEU A 30 -5.28 -2.92 -21.16
C LEU A 30 -4.20 -2.97 -22.26
N GLU A 31 -4.62 -2.97 -23.52
CA GLU A 31 -3.70 -3.02 -24.66
C GLU A 31 -2.72 -1.82 -24.61
N GLY A 32 -1.41 -2.12 -24.62
CA GLY A 32 -0.34 -1.12 -24.42
C GLY A 32 -0.03 -0.76 -22.96
N GLY A 33 -0.71 -1.37 -21.98
CA GLY A 33 -0.41 -1.21 -20.56
C GLY A 33 0.71 -2.11 -20.08
N GLU A 34 1.72 -1.53 -19.44
CA GLU A 34 2.80 -2.28 -18.78
C GLU A 34 2.50 -2.40 -17.27
N PRO A 35 2.22 -3.60 -16.74
CA PRO A 35 1.99 -3.75 -15.29
C PRO A 35 3.30 -3.45 -14.54
N ARG A 36 3.22 -2.59 -13.52
CA ARG A 36 4.37 -2.25 -12.67
C ARG A 36 4.17 -2.62 -11.20
N LEU A 37 2.96 -2.42 -10.67
CA LEU A 37 2.66 -2.67 -9.26
C LEU A 37 2.10 -4.07 -8.98
N LEU A 38 1.60 -4.75 -10.01
CA LEU A 38 0.88 -6.02 -9.88
C LEU A 38 1.72 -7.22 -10.33
N THR A 39 2.93 -7.00 -10.82
CA THR A 39 3.79 -8.02 -11.44
C THR A 39 4.26 -9.11 -10.49
N ASP A 40 4.38 -8.78 -9.21
CA ASP A 40 4.89 -9.70 -8.18
C ASP A 40 3.79 -10.32 -7.31
N LEU A 41 2.53 -10.01 -7.60
CA LEU A 41 1.40 -10.61 -6.90
C LEU A 41 1.37 -12.12 -7.14
N GLY A 42 1.22 -12.89 -6.06
CA GLY A 42 1.27 -14.36 -6.09
C GLY A 42 2.69 -14.94 -6.17
N ARG A 43 3.73 -14.11 -6.31
CA ARG A 43 5.15 -14.53 -6.26
C ARG A 43 5.79 -14.24 -4.91
N ILE A 44 5.29 -13.22 -4.21
CA ILE A 44 5.73 -12.82 -2.88
C ILE A 44 4.75 -13.38 -1.85
N ASP A 45 5.27 -13.93 -0.74
CA ASP A 45 4.47 -14.21 0.45
C ASP A 45 4.13 -12.87 1.15
N PRO A 46 2.84 -12.47 1.20
CA PRO A 46 2.44 -11.17 1.77
C PRO A 46 2.79 -11.00 3.25
N GLY A 47 2.93 -12.11 3.99
CA GLY A 47 3.26 -12.09 5.42
C GLY A 47 4.76 -12.11 5.72
N SER A 48 5.61 -12.19 4.69
CA SER A 48 7.05 -12.41 4.85
C SER A 48 7.87 -11.22 4.35
N LEU A 49 8.51 -10.53 5.30
CA LEU A 49 9.51 -9.51 5.01
C LEU A 49 10.68 -10.06 4.19
N GLU A 50 11.10 -11.29 4.48
CA GLU A 50 12.20 -11.94 3.76
C GLU A 50 11.81 -12.21 2.30
N SER A 51 10.60 -12.71 2.06
CA SER A 51 10.08 -12.92 0.71
C SER A 51 10.05 -11.61 -0.09
N TYR A 52 9.62 -10.51 0.52
CA TYR A 52 9.60 -9.21 -0.15
C TYR A 52 11.02 -8.72 -0.50
N ARG A 53 11.97 -8.85 0.42
CA ARG A 53 13.39 -8.46 0.19
C ARG A 53 14.07 -9.30 -0.88
N ALA A 54 13.81 -10.61 -0.92
CA ALA A 54 14.35 -11.50 -1.95
C ALA A 54 13.92 -11.09 -3.38
N HIS A 55 12.81 -10.36 -3.51
CA HIS A 55 12.31 -9.82 -4.78
C HIS A 55 12.71 -8.35 -5.00
N GLY A 56 13.72 -7.84 -4.29
CA GLY A 56 14.21 -6.47 -4.44
C GLY A 56 13.45 -5.43 -3.61
N GLY A 57 12.52 -5.86 -2.77
CA GLY A 57 11.80 -4.98 -1.86
C GLY A 57 12.72 -4.24 -0.88
N TYR A 58 12.37 -3.01 -0.54
CA TYR A 58 13.16 -2.05 0.25
C TYR A 58 14.43 -1.51 -0.41
N ALA A 59 14.79 -1.94 -1.62
CA ALA A 59 15.95 -1.40 -2.33
C ALA A 59 15.77 0.09 -2.70
N ALA A 60 14.56 0.50 -3.06
CA ALA A 60 14.28 1.90 -3.38
C ALA A 60 14.35 2.78 -2.13
N LEU A 61 13.80 2.29 -1.01
CA LEU A 61 13.95 2.96 0.28
C LEU A 61 15.42 3.06 0.72
N GLU A 62 16.20 1.99 0.57
CA GLU A 62 17.62 1.99 0.90
C GLU A 62 18.38 3.02 0.05
N ASN A 63 18.12 3.07 -1.25
CA ASN A 63 18.70 4.07 -2.14
C ASN A 63 18.32 5.50 -1.71
N ALA A 64 17.05 5.74 -1.40
CA ALA A 64 16.58 7.04 -0.93
C ALA A 64 17.32 7.47 0.35
N ILE A 65 17.43 6.59 1.33
CA ILE A 65 18.09 6.87 2.62
C ILE A 65 19.59 7.14 2.45
N ARG A 66 20.27 6.37 1.60
CA ARG A 66 21.73 6.42 1.49
C ARG A 66 22.23 7.49 0.54
N HIS A 67 21.46 7.81 -0.50
CA HIS A 67 21.98 8.53 -1.66
C HIS A 67 21.15 9.76 -2.06
N LEU A 68 19.94 9.94 -1.54
CA LEU A 68 19.07 11.04 -1.93
C LEU A 68 18.76 11.97 -0.75
N SER A 69 18.58 13.25 -1.06
CA SER A 69 17.88 14.19 -0.18
C SER A 69 16.35 14.07 -0.38
N PRO A 70 15.52 14.62 0.52
CA PRO A 70 14.08 14.73 0.28
C PRO A 70 13.74 15.38 -1.06
N GLU A 71 14.45 16.44 -1.43
CA GLU A 71 14.34 17.10 -2.73
C GLU A 71 14.75 16.18 -3.87
N GLY A 72 15.79 15.37 -3.69
CA GLY A 72 16.22 14.37 -4.67
C GLY A 72 15.13 13.33 -4.94
N VAL A 73 14.49 12.81 -3.88
CA VAL A 73 13.35 11.88 -4.02
C VAL A 73 12.20 12.52 -4.78
N ILE A 74 11.86 13.78 -4.47
CA ILE A 74 10.82 14.52 -5.20
C ILE A 74 11.21 14.71 -6.67
N GLY A 75 12.49 14.97 -6.96
CA GLY A 75 13.04 15.10 -8.31
C GLY A 75 12.86 13.82 -9.13
N GLU A 76 13.17 12.65 -8.55
CA GLU A 76 12.94 11.34 -9.20
C GLU A 76 11.46 11.12 -9.52
N ILE A 77 10.56 11.47 -8.60
CA ILE A 77 9.11 11.35 -8.80
C ILE A 77 8.60 12.27 -9.91
N GLU A 78 9.15 13.49 -10.00
CA GLU A 78 8.85 14.43 -11.08
C GLU A 78 9.35 13.91 -12.44
N ALA A 79 10.59 13.42 -12.49
CA ALA A 79 11.17 12.84 -13.70
C ALA A 79 10.38 11.63 -14.19
N ALA A 80 9.86 10.81 -13.26
CA ALA A 80 8.97 9.69 -13.57
C ALA A 80 7.57 10.13 -14.04
N GLY A 81 7.22 11.40 -13.92
CA GLY A 81 5.90 11.93 -14.31
C GLY A 81 4.76 11.34 -13.49
N LEU A 82 5.01 10.93 -12.23
CA LEU A 82 4.01 10.24 -11.42
C LEU A 82 2.81 11.15 -11.11
N ARG A 83 1.61 10.63 -11.35
CA ARG A 83 0.33 11.30 -11.09
C ARG A 83 -0.50 10.52 -10.07
N GLY A 84 -1.34 11.22 -9.32
CA GLY A 84 -2.27 10.62 -8.37
C GLY A 84 -3.23 9.65 -9.05
N ARG A 85 -3.36 8.43 -8.49
CA ARG A 85 -4.16 7.34 -9.08
C ARG A 85 -5.61 7.26 -8.57
N GLY A 86 -5.98 8.10 -7.61
CA GLY A 86 -7.32 8.12 -7.01
C GLY A 86 -8.37 8.98 -7.74
N GLY A 87 -8.09 9.47 -8.96
CA GLY A 87 -9.05 10.32 -9.70
C GLY A 87 -8.36 11.42 -10.52
N ALA A 88 -8.42 12.66 -10.05
CA ALA A 88 -8.03 13.89 -10.76
C ALA A 88 -6.59 13.94 -11.34
N GLY A 89 -5.76 12.93 -11.09
CA GLY A 89 -4.45 12.82 -11.71
C GLY A 89 -3.50 13.95 -11.32
N PHE A 90 -3.60 14.51 -10.11
CA PHE A 90 -2.74 15.61 -9.68
C PHE A 90 -1.25 15.19 -9.68
N PRO A 91 -0.29 16.03 -10.12
CA PRO A 91 1.12 15.69 -10.11
C PRO A 91 1.64 15.37 -8.70
N THR A 92 2.20 14.19 -8.50
CA THR A 92 2.60 13.72 -7.16
C THR A 92 3.75 14.54 -6.59
N ALA A 93 4.74 14.88 -7.43
CA ALA A 93 5.89 15.69 -7.02
C ALA A 93 5.48 17.08 -6.52
N GLU A 94 4.54 17.74 -7.21
CA GLU A 94 4.02 19.04 -6.81
C GLU A 94 3.33 18.98 -5.44
N LYS A 95 2.49 17.95 -5.22
CA LYS A 95 1.85 17.70 -3.92
C LYS A 95 2.89 17.54 -2.81
N TRP A 96 3.95 16.78 -3.07
CA TRP A 96 4.99 16.51 -2.07
C TRP A 96 5.83 17.74 -1.77
N ARG A 97 6.15 18.58 -2.76
CA ARG A 97 6.81 19.89 -2.52
C ARG A 97 5.97 20.79 -1.66
N ALA A 98 4.68 20.90 -1.97
CA ALA A 98 3.76 21.74 -1.20
C ALA A 98 3.69 21.27 0.26
N ALA A 99 3.54 19.96 0.49
CA ALA A 99 3.55 19.40 1.86
C ALA A 99 4.88 19.62 2.59
N ARG A 100 6.01 19.54 1.87
CA ARG A 100 7.34 19.76 2.45
C ARG A 100 7.57 21.21 2.85
N ALA A 101 7.13 22.17 2.04
CA ALA A 101 7.30 23.60 2.27
C ALA A 101 6.57 24.14 3.50
N VAL A 102 5.64 23.37 4.08
CA VAL A 102 4.97 23.72 5.32
C VAL A 102 5.89 23.43 6.51
N GLU A 103 6.22 24.43 7.31
CA GLU A 103 6.95 24.25 8.56
C GLU A 103 6.04 23.60 9.62
N SER A 104 6.46 22.46 10.18
CA SER A 104 5.70 21.75 11.21
C SER A 104 6.58 20.74 11.94
N ASP A 105 6.42 20.64 13.25
CA ASP A 105 7.08 19.62 14.09
C ASP A 105 6.65 18.19 13.74
N ARG A 106 5.51 18.02 13.06
CA ARG A 106 4.97 16.71 12.70
C ARG A 106 4.24 16.73 11.37
N LYS A 107 4.70 15.90 10.44
CA LYS A 107 4.05 15.64 9.15
C LYS A 107 3.60 14.18 9.08
N ILE A 108 2.50 13.92 8.39
CA ILE A 108 1.88 12.59 8.32
C ILE A 108 1.65 12.23 6.85
N ALA A 109 2.14 11.05 6.46
CA ALA A 109 1.80 10.41 5.20
C ALA A 109 0.62 9.46 5.40
N VAL A 110 -0.37 9.54 4.52
CA VAL A 110 -1.56 8.69 4.56
C VAL A 110 -1.72 8.00 3.21
N ALA A 111 -1.79 6.68 3.21
CA ALA A 111 -2.21 5.90 2.05
C ALA A 111 -3.74 5.76 2.10
N ASN A 112 -4.42 6.30 1.10
CA ASN A 112 -5.82 5.95 0.87
C ASN A 112 -5.86 4.66 0.05
N LEU A 113 -6.36 3.58 0.64
CA LEU A 113 -6.50 2.26 0.00
C LEU A 113 -7.96 1.93 -0.37
N MET A 114 -8.80 2.97 -0.43
CA MET A 114 -10.18 2.88 -0.87
C MET A 114 -10.35 3.75 -2.10
N GLY A 115 -10.55 3.09 -3.25
CA GLY A 115 -10.95 3.76 -4.48
C GLY A 115 -12.31 4.45 -4.33
N ALA A 116 -12.53 5.51 -5.09
CA ALA A 116 -13.84 6.18 -5.16
C ALA A 116 -14.93 5.28 -5.76
N ASP A 117 -14.52 4.30 -6.57
CA ASP A 117 -15.37 3.25 -7.11
C ASP A 117 -15.26 1.99 -6.23
N PRO A 118 -16.36 1.56 -5.56
CA PRO A 118 -16.35 0.37 -4.70
C PRO A 118 -16.11 -0.94 -5.47
N THR A 119 -16.20 -0.92 -6.80
CA THR A 119 -15.88 -2.07 -7.66
C THR A 119 -14.41 -2.13 -8.08
N SER A 120 -13.63 -1.06 -7.82
CA SER A 120 -12.19 -1.05 -8.06
C SER A 120 -11.46 -1.87 -6.99
N LEU A 121 -10.92 -3.02 -7.41
CA LEU A 121 -10.21 -3.94 -6.51
C LEU A 121 -8.71 -3.66 -6.41
N GLY A 122 -8.13 -2.81 -7.27
CA GLY A 122 -6.68 -2.68 -7.41
C GLY A 122 -5.95 -2.37 -6.11
N ASP A 123 -6.44 -1.39 -5.34
CA ASP A 123 -5.82 -1.00 -4.06
C ASP A 123 -5.90 -2.12 -3.02
N ARG A 124 -7.06 -2.79 -2.94
CA ARG A 124 -7.26 -3.95 -2.05
C ARG A 124 -6.36 -5.11 -2.45
N THR A 125 -6.33 -5.47 -3.72
CA THR A 125 -5.51 -6.54 -4.26
C THR A 125 -4.02 -6.29 -3.98
N LEU A 126 -3.56 -5.03 -4.12
CA LEU A 126 -2.19 -4.67 -3.78
C LEU A 126 -1.92 -4.79 -2.28
N ALA A 127 -2.83 -4.27 -1.44
CA ALA A 127 -2.66 -4.32 0.01
C ALA A 127 -2.69 -5.74 0.58
N GLU A 128 -3.53 -6.62 0.04
CA GLU A 128 -3.64 -8.02 0.46
C GLU A 128 -2.50 -8.87 -0.09
N GLY A 129 -2.06 -8.64 -1.33
CA GLY A 129 -1.06 -9.47 -2.00
C GLY A 129 0.39 -8.98 -1.91
N ASN A 130 0.61 -7.70 -1.63
CA ASN A 130 1.95 -7.13 -1.44
C ASN A 130 1.91 -5.90 -0.49
N PRO A 131 1.57 -6.08 0.79
CA PRO A 131 1.44 -5.00 1.76
C PRO A 131 2.76 -4.23 1.96
N HIS A 132 3.90 -4.91 1.85
CA HIS A 132 5.21 -4.31 2.02
C HIS A 132 5.52 -3.23 0.97
N LEU A 133 5.00 -3.36 -0.26
CA LEU A 133 5.14 -2.32 -1.30
C LEU A 133 4.45 -1.02 -0.89
N VAL A 134 3.26 -1.10 -0.30
CA VAL A 134 2.53 0.07 0.20
C VAL A 134 3.30 0.72 1.35
N VAL A 135 3.80 -0.09 2.29
CA VAL A 135 4.59 0.39 3.42
C VAL A 135 5.89 1.05 2.94
N GLU A 136 6.61 0.46 1.99
CA GLU A 136 7.81 1.04 1.42
C GLU A 136 7.53 2.41 0.77
N GLY A 137 6.47 2.50 -0.04
CA GLY A 137 6.05 3.77 -0.62
C GLY A 137 5.73 4.85 0.43
N LEU A 138 5.08 4.46 1.54
CA LEU A 138 4.82 5.37 2.67
C LEU A 138 6.10 5.80 3.39
N LEU A 139 7.05 4.90 3.58
CA LEU A 139 8.34 5.22 4.20
C LEU A 139 9.16 6.17 3.32
N ILE A 140 9.12 5.99 2.00
CA ILE A 140 9.74 6.92 1.04
C ILE A 140 9.02 8.27 1.05
N ALA A 141 7.68 8.28 1.11
CA ALA A 141 6.92 9.53 1.20
C ALA A 141 7.17 10.30 2.50
N ALA A 142 7.38 9.59 3.61
CA ALA A 142 7.72 10.16 4.90
C ALA A 142 9.23 10.40 5.08
N PHE A 143 10.05 10.07 4.07
CA PHE A 143 11.50 10.16 4.18
C PHE A 143 11.94 11.60 4.38
N ARG A 144 12.42 11.86 5.61
CA ARG A 144 13.05 13.11 6.05
C ARG A 144 12.22 14.37 5.75
N HIS A 145 10.96 14.29 6.16
CA HIS A 145 10.30 15.44 6.78
C HIS A 145 11.05 15.92 8.02
#